data_AF-A0A519Y752-F1
#
_entry.id   AF-A0A519Y752-F1
#
_cell.length_a   1.000
_cell.length_b   1.000
_cell.length_c   1.000
_cell.angle_alpha   90.00
_cell.angle_beta   90.00
_cell.angle_gamma   90.00
#
_symmetry.space_group_name_H-M   'P 1'
#
loop_
_entity.id
_entity.type
_entity.pdbx_description
1 polymer ?
#
loop_
_entity_poly.entity_id
_entity_poly.type
_entity_poly.pdbx_seq_one_letter_code
_entity_poly.pdbx_strand_id
1 'polypeptide(L)'
;MEREELLVMAGQLAEKMNVEQVFAHQYVLGAQEAWHLIILVGSQPGVKLAELEPFVWMAITGCEGLSFRLYQGSEVRKLQGEGSIYHLVYGQPANLIYQAENAPAMPVIGAVQLRQWADRAQQEFSTAIIRTTSFYEGAQFYLEKHDNAVALFMLHQVCELSCRALTTGLLGNEKRSHKLQEHEKHLALLLPNFRLLVSGDEGVADASVLTLLNKAYTAVRYESKFTVENVDVEKIREFALLLSERTAHIMEEHLVKFNELAQQQEESSDSYAELAKALEVEPKGIAISQNQNGLADDKLKQIVDYLKEKIDVQGIYLFGRQTRSFFIEGINEQENTGICDYYFDLLIISERDIREQIGNIQATINQEQEIFVLLLSFTQVQIQKQLDKNSPFFHQALQYVDPLHYAENHLLKWEFHERNGCRNTDEMNEARSKWYQRENNASGFYNGGKAIEDCEEVEIKVLLYNQAIEQACLGLLEYFYEYAPYQYNLKHLFSLCASLWQFPNDIFPRSTEEEKSLFDEFAQTVKDTRYQGWSMVGWDEAYRYDKRCECFLEQCTSLVRG
;
A
#
# COMPACT_ATOMS: atom_id res chain seq x y z
N MET A 1 28.18 2.61 -28.19
CA MET A 1 28.27 1.21 -27.70
C MET A 1 27.07 0.45 -28.26
N GLU A 2 27.34 -0.64 -28.97
CA GLU A 2 26.31 -1.44 -29.65
C GLU A 2 25.72 -2.51 -28.70
N ARG A 3 24.52 -3.02 -29.02
CA ARG A 3 23.83 -4.02 -28.19
C ARG A 3 24.65 -5.30 -28.02
N GLU A 4 25.47 -5.68 -29.01
CA GLU A 4 26.35 -6.85 -28.94
C GLU A 4 27.42 -6.72 -27.84
N GLU A 5 27.97 -5.51 -27.63
CA GLU A 5 28.95 -5.24 -26.57
C GLU A 5 28.33 -5.39 -25.18
N LEU A 6 27.05 -5.02 -25.03
CA LEU A 6 26.29 -5.21 -23.79
C LEU A 6 26.03 -6.68 -23.47
N LEU A 7 25.75 -7.51 -24.49
CA LEU A 7 25.55 -8.97 -24.30
C LEU A 7 26.83 -9.63 -23.78
N VAL A 8 27.98 -9.29 -24.36
CA VAL A 8 29.29 -9.81 -23.93
C VAL A 8 29.57 -9.41 -22.48
N MET A 9 29.34 -8.14 -22.13
CA MET A 9 29.51 -7.64 -20.77
C MET A 9 28.58 -8.33 -19.77
N ALA A 10 27.30 -8.53 -20.12
CA ALA A 10 26.37 -9.23 -19.25
C ALA A 10 26.80 -10.69 -18.98
N GLY A 11 27.38 -11.36 -19.98
CA GLY A 11 28.03 -12.67 -19.80
C GLY A 11 29.21 -12.61 -18.82
N GLN A 12 30.10 -11.62 -18.94
CA GLN A 12 31.23 -11.44 -18.01
C GLN A 12 30.78 -11.15 -16.57
N LEU A 13 29.67 -10.42 -16.40
CA LEU A 13 29.07 -10.20 -15.10
C LEU A 13 28.57 -11.52 -14.51
N ALA A 14 27.83 -12.31 -15.29
CA ALA A 14 27.30 -13.61 -14.88
C ALA A 14 28.38 -14.64 -14.49
N GLU A 15 29.59 -14.55 -15.06
CA GLU A 15 30.73 -15.39 -14.65
C GLU A 15 31.29 -15.02 -13.26
N LYS A 16 31.14 -13.76 -12.84
CA LYS A 16 31.74 -13.22 -11.60
C LYS A 16 30.78 -13.12 -10.43
N MET A 17 29.47 -13.08 -10.69
CA MET A 17 28.44 -12.92 -9.68
C MET A 17 27.18 -13.71 -10.04
N ASN A 18 26.33 -13.99 -9.05
CA ASN A 18 25.10 -14.77 -9.25
C ASN A 18 24.00 -13.92 -9.90
N VAL A 19 24.15 -13.61 -11.19
CA VAL A 19 23.18 -12.83 -11.97
C VAL A 19 22.00 -13.71 -12.37
N GLU A 20 20.78 -13.28 -12.02
CA GLU A 20 19.53 -13.88 -12.50
C GLU A 20 19.20 -13.32 -13.90
N GLN A 21 19.13 -11.99 -14.01
CA GLN A 21 18.75 -11.28 -15.23
C GLN A 21 19.48 -9.94 -15.33
N VAL A 22 19.75 -9.48 -16.55
CA VAL A 22 20.23 -8.11 -16.82
C VAL A 22 19.33 -7.48 -17.87
N PHE A 23 18.78 -6.31 -17.52
CA PHE A 23 18.04 -5.46 -18.43
C PHE A 23 18.88 -4.23 -18.77
N ALA A 24 18.80 -3.76 -20.01
CA ALA A 24 19.47 -2.56 -20.46
C ALA A 24 18.49 -1.66 -21.20
N HIS A 25 18.49 -0.37 -20.84
CA HIS A 25 17.72 0.64 -21.55
C HIS A 25 18.57 1.87 -21.84
N GLN A 26 18.21 2.60 -22.90
CA GLN A 26 18.93 3.79 -23.31
C GLN A 26 18.49 5.02 -22.50
N TYR A 27 19.40 5.98 -22.38
CA TYR A 27 19.16 7.32 -21.85
C TYR A 27 20.13 8.32 -22.50
N VAL A 28 19.85 9.62 -22.41
CA VAL A 28 20.64 10.67 -23.09
C VAL A 28 21.53 11.42 -22.11
N LEU A 29 22.84 11.23 -22.18
CA LEU A 29 23.85 11.92 -21.36
C LEU A 29 24.49 13.07 -22.17
N GLY A 30 24.02 14.30 -21.93
CA GLY A 30 24.44 15.47 -22.71
C GLY A 30 23.99 15.34 -24.17
N ALA A 31 24.95 15.23 -25.10
CA ALA A 31 24.68 15.02 -26.53
C ALA A 31 24.93 13.57 -27.00
N GLN A 32 25.19 12.63 -26.08
CA GLN A 32 25.54 11.25 -26.38
C GLN A 32 24.47 10.27 -25.88
N GLU A 33 24.25 9.20 -26.64
CA GLU A 33 23.45 8.06 -26.20
C GLU A 33 24.25 7.22 -25.19
N ALA A 34 23.57 6.88 -24.09
CA ALA A 34 24.12 6.19 -22.94
C ALA A 34 23.19 5.02 -22.54
N TRP A 35 23.69 4.09 -21.73
CA TRP A 35 22.99 2.86 -21.35
C TRP A 35 22.92 2.68 -19.83
N HIS A 36 21.73 2.40 -19.32
CA HIS A 36 21.52 2.07 -17.91
C HIS A 36 21.20 0.58 -17.76
N LEU A 37 21.92 -0.08 -16.87
CA LEU A 37 21.79 -1.51 -16.60
C LEU A 37 21.02 -1.76 -15.29
N ILE A 38 19.96 -2.54 -15.36
CA ILE A 38 19.26 -3.07 -14.18
C ILE A 38 19.69 -4.53 -14.03
N ILE A 39 20.48 -4.80 -12.99
CA ILE A 39 21.12 -6.10 -12.78
C ILE A 39 20.44 -6.77 -11.57
N LEU A 40 19.78 -7.90 -11.83
CA LEU A 40 19.12 -8.71 -10.81
C LEU A 40 20.09 -9.81 -10.39
N VAL A 41 20.44 -9.83 -9.12
CA VAL A 41 21.27 -10.88 -8.53
C VAL A 41 20.43 -11.78 -7.63
N GLY A 42 20.75 -13.07 -7.63
CA GLY A 42 20.11 -14.03 -6.74
C GLY A 42 20.72 -13.98 -5.35
N SER A 43 19.90 -14.18 -4.33
CA SER A 43 20.32 -14.13 -2.92
C SER A 43 21.47 -15.10 -2.65
N GLN A 44 22.60 -14.55 -2.19
CA GLN A 44 23.70 -15.33 -1.62
C GLN A 44 23.81 -15.03 -0.13
N PRO A 45 23.81 -16.05 0.76
CA PRO A 45 23.93 -15.85 2.19
C PRO A 45 25.19 -15.04 2.53
N GLY A 46 25.00 -13.91 3.22
CA GLY A 46 26.09 -13.08 3.74
C GLY A 46 26.69 -12.06 2.78
N VAL A 47 26.29 -12.02 1.50
CA VAL A 47 26.81 -11.05 0.52
C VAL A 47 25.87 -9.86 0.38
N LYS A 48 26.36 -8.65 0.67
CA LYS A 48 25.58 -7.41 0.46
C LYS A 48 25.71 -6.95 -0.99
N LEU A 49 24.66 -6.31 -1.54
CA LEU A 49 24.71 -5.71 -2.88
C LEU A 49 25.89 -4.73 -3.05
N ALA A 50 26.21 -3.96 -2.02
CA ALA A 50 27.34 -3.03 -2.04
C ALA A 50 28.71 -3.72 -2.24
N GLU A 51 28.85 -4.98 -1.83
CA GLU A 51 30.07 -5.77 -2.04
C GLU A 51 30.20 -6.27 -3.48
N LEU A 52 29.09 -6.24 -4.23
CA LEU A 52 29.02 -6.66 -5.62
C LEU A 52 29.29 -5.51 -6.61
N GLU A 53 29.09 -4.26 -6.19
CA GLU A 53 29.33 -3.07 -7.03
C GLU A 53 30.73 -3.01 -7.64
N PRO A 54 31.84 -3.34 -6.94
CA PRO A 54 33.18 -3.30 -7.53
C PRO A 54 33.35 -4.24 -8.73
N PHE A 55 32.67 -5.39 -8.74
CA PHE A 55 32.71 -6.32 -9.86
C PHE A 55 32.00 -5.76 -11.09
N VAL A 56 30.88 -5.06 -10.86
CA VAL A 56 30.17 -4.35 -11.93
C VAL A 56 31.02 -3.22 -12.46
N TRP A 57 31.58 -2.39 -11.57
CA TRP A 57 32.50 -1.32 -11.95
C TRP A 57 33.67 -1.82 -12.79
N MET A 58 34.30 -2.92 -12.40
CA MET A 58 35.39 -3.54 -13.17
C MET A 58 34.94 -4.00 -14.57
N ALA A 59 33.71 -4.50 -14.72
CA ALA A 59 33.17 -4.93 -16.00
C ALA A 59 32.80 -3.75 -16.93
N ILE A 60 32.35 -2.63 -16.36
CA ILE A 60 31.98 -1.43 -17.13
C ILE A 60 33.11 -0.39 -17.23
N THR A 61 34.27 -0.65 -16.62
CA THR A 61 35.41 0.25 -16.64
C THR A 61 35.90 0.43 -18.09
N GLY A 62 35.98 1.69 -18.53
CA GLY A 62 36.41 2.03 -19.90
C GLY A 62 35.27 2.17 -20.90
N CYS A 63 34.03 1.88 -20.50
CA CYS A 63 32.83 2.15 -21.30
C CYS A 63 32.21 3.50 -20.91
N GLU A 64 32.32 4.49 -21.78
CA GLU A 64 31.68 5.80 -21.56
C GLU A 64 30.14 5.68 -21.66
N GLY A 65 29.42 6.42 -20.81
CA GLY A 65 27.96 6.46 -20.83
C GLY A 65 27.27 5.22 -20.26
N LEU A 66 27.96 4.39 -19.46
CA LEU A 66 27.31 3.32 -18.70
C LEU A 66 26.98 3.73 -17.28
N SER A 67 25.77 3.38 -16.87
CA SER A 67 25.34 3.41 -15.46
C SER A 67 24.65 2.10 -15.12
N PHE A 68 24.54 1.79 -13.83
CA PHE A 68 23.88 0.56 -13.41
C PHE A 68 23.18 0.72 -12.07
N ARG A 69 22.28 -0.22 -11.79
CA ARG A 69 21.73 -0.47 -10.47
C ARG A 69 21.60 -1.97 -10.22
N LEU A 70 22.05 -2.37 -9.02
CA LEU A 70 21.90 -3.74 -8.53
C LEU A 70 20.63 -3.87 -7.71
N TYR A 71 19.91 -4.97 -7.90
CA TYR A 71 18.77 -5.37 -7.09
C TYR A 71 18.87 -6.84 -6.71
N GLN A 72 18.28 -7.18 -5.55
CA GLN A 72 17.93 -8.58 -5.31
C GLN A 72 16.78 -8.96 -6.26
N GLY A 73 16.86 -10.11 -6.91
CA GLY A 73 15.80 -10.55 -7.84
C GLY A 73 14.42 -10.62 -7.17
N SER A 74 14.37 -11.04 -5.90
CA SER A 74 13.14 -11.09 -5.10
C SER A 74 12.53 -9.70 -4.86
N GLU A 75 13.38 -8.67 -4.70
CA GLU A 75 12.94 -7.28 -4.52
C GLU A 75 12.27 -6.76 -5.79
N VAL A 76 12.86 -6.99 -6.96
CA VAL A 76 12.27 -6.55 -8.24
C VAL A 76 10.95 -7.25 -8.51
N ARG A 77 10.86 -8.56 -8.25
CA ARG A 77 9.59 -9.31 -8.39
C ARG A 77 8.49 -8.76 -7.49
N LYS A 78 8.83 -8.42 -6.24
CA LYS A 78 7.90 -7.76 -5.31
C LYS A 78 7.47 -6.39 -5.86
N LEU A 79 8.42 -5.54 -6.26
CA LEU A 79 8.13 -4.19 -6.77
C LEU A 79 7.29 -4.22 -8.05
N GLN A 80 7.51 -5.19 -8.93
CA GLN A 80 6.65 -5.41 -10.10
C GLN A 80 5.24 -5.87 -9.70
N GLY A 81 5.13 -6.80 -8.75
CA GLY A 81 3.84 -7.25 -8.21
C GLY A 81 3.05 -6.16 -7.48
N GLU A 82 3.73 -5.14 -6.96
CA GLU A 82 3.15 -3.96 -6.31
C GLU A 82 2.87 -2.80 -7.28
N GLY A 83 3.19 -2.95 -8.57
CA GLY A 83 2.86 -1.95 -9.60
C GLY A 83 3.89 -0.85 -9.82
N SER A 84 5.17 -1.08 -9.49
CA SER A 84 6.22 -0.11 -9.81
C SER A 84 6.37 0.11 -11.31
N ILE A 85 5.98 1.29 -11.78
CA ILE A 85 6.08 1.72 -13.18
C ILE A 85 7.50 1.56 -13.70
N TYR A 86 8.51 1.99 -12.95
CA TYR A 86 9.91 1.88 -13.36
C TYR A 86 10.32 0.43 -13.67
N HIS A 87 10.04 -0.49 -12.75
CA HIS A 87 10.46 -1.90 -12.91
C HIS A 87 9.62 -2.64 -13.94
N LEU A 88 8.36 -2.24 -14.15
CA LEU A 88 7.50 -2.83 -15.17
C LEU A 88 7.88 -2.32 -16.56
N VAL A 89 8.15 -1.03 -16.74
CA VAL A 89 8.58 -0.48 -18.05
C VAL A 89 9.96 -1.00 -18.44
N TYR A 90 10.93 -0.97 -17.53
CA TYR A 90 12.31 -1.32 -17.88
C TYR A 90 12.62 -2.81 -17.75
N GLY A 91 11.84 -3.58 -16.99
CA GLY A 91 11.96 -5.04 -16.85
C GLY A 91 11.31 -5.87 -17.97
N GLN A 92 11.07 -5.26 -19.14
CA GLN A 92 10.44 -5.93 -20.28
C GLN A 92 11.40 -6.85 -21.04
N PRO A 93 10.89 -7.91 -21.71
CA PRO A 93 11.70 -8.80 -22.54
C PRO A 93 12.51 -8.06 -23.62
N ALA A 94 12.00 -6.94 -24.14
CA ALA A 94 12.69 -6.13 -25.13
C ALA A 94 14.04 -5.57 -24.62
N ASN A 95 14.11 -5.27 -23.32
CA ASN A 95 15.30 -4.72 -22.65
C ASN A 95 16.21 -5.82 -22.07
N LEU A 96 15.78 -7.07 -22.08
CA LEU A 96 16.55 -8.19 -21.55
C LEU A 96 17.78 -8.43 -22.43
N ILE A 97 18.96 -8.44 -21.79
CA ILE A 97 20.25 -8.73 -22.43
C ILE A 97 20.93 -9.97 -21.83
N TYR A 98 20.48 -10.45 -20.68
CA TYR A 98 20.94 -11.71 -20.10
C TYR A 98 19.88 -12.32 -19.20
N GLN A 99 19.74 -13.64 -19.23
CA GLN A 99 18.91 -14.42 -18.30
C GLN A 99 19.58 -15.77 -18.02
N ALA A 100 19.73 -16.11 -16.74
CA ALA A 100 20.21 -17.42 -16.33
C ALA A 100 19.16 -18.52 -16.60
N GLU A 101 19.61 -19.74 -16.92
CA GLU A 101 18.71 -20.87 -17.23
C GLU A 101 17.70 -21.18 -16.11
N ASN A 102 18.10 -20.99 -14.86
CA ASN A 102 17.29 -21.24 -13.67
C ASN A 102 16.80 -19.94 -12.99
N ALA A 103 16.76 -18.83 -13.72
CA ALA A 103 16.27 -17.56 -13.18
C ALA A 103 14.79 -17.70 -12.74
N PRO A 104 14.42 -17.26 -11.53
CA PRO A 104 13.03 -17.28 -11.08
C PRO A 104 12.13 -16.47 -12.03
N ALA A 105 10.90 -16.96 -12.24
CA ALA A 105 9.95 -16.29 -13.12
C ALA A 105 9.54 -14.91 -12.58
N MET A 106 9.43 -13.94 -13.50
CA MET A 106 8.90 -12.61 -13.22
C MET A 106 7.35 -12.67 -13.16
N PRO A 107 6.69 -11.82 -12.35
CA PRO A 107 5.24 -11.81 -12.25
C PRO A 107 4.58 -11.48 -13.60
N VAL A 108 3.52 -12.22 -13.94
CA VAL A 108 2.68 -11.96 -15.11
C VAL A 108 1.54 -11.06 -14.69
N ILE A 109 1.40 -9.92 -15.35
CA ILE A 109 0.45 -8.87 -14.95
C ILE A 109 -0.45 -8.56 -16.13
N GLY A 110 -1.76 -8.72 -15.92
CA GLY A 110 -2.75 -8.50 -16.96
C GLY A 110 -2.95 -7.02 -17.28
N ALA A 111 -3.37 -6.72 -18.51
CA ALA A 111 -3.56 -5.36 -18.99
C ALA A 111 -4.53 -4.51 -18.16
N VAL A 112 -5.59 -5.12 -17.63
CA VAL A 112 -6.55 -4.44 -16.73
C VAL A 112 -5.84 -3.92 -15.47
N GLN A 113 -4.98 -4.73 -14.87
CA GLN A 113 -4.21 -4.35 -13.69
C GLN A 113 -3.18 -3.25 -14.02
N LEU A 114 -2.53 -3.35 -15.18
CA LEU A 114 -1.60 -2.32 -15.66
C LEU A 114 -2.31 -0.96 -15.84
N ARG A 115 -3.51 -0.95 -16.44
CA ARG A 115 -4.32 0.28 -16.59
C ARG A 115 -4.71 0.88 -15.24
N GLN A 116 -5.18 0.05 -14.31
CA GLN A 116 -5.53 0.52 -12.97
C GLN A 116 -4.34 1.17 -12.26
N TRP A 117 -3.14 0.60 -12.40
CA TRP A 117 -1.93 1.20 -11.84
C TRP A 117 -1.50 2.47 -12.58
N ALA A 118 -1.71 2.56 -13.88
CA ALA A 118 -1.44 3.76 -14.65
C ALA A 118 -2.36 4.91 -14.21
N ASP A 119 -3.67 4.64 -14.12
CA ASP A 119 -4.68 5.60 -13.68
C ASP A 119 -4.41 6.08 -12.25
N ARG A 120 -4.11 5.14 -11.33
CA ARG A 120 -3.75 5.48 -9.94
C ARG A 120 -2.50 6.36 -9.89
N ALA A 121 -1.42 5.95 -10.54
CA ALA A 121 -0.16 6.70 -10.52
C ALA A 121 -0.34 8.10 -11.13
N GLN A 122 -1.14 8.24 -12.18
CA GLN A 122 -1.49 9.53 -12.77
C GLN A 122 -2.30 10.40 -11.79
N GLN A 123 -3.29 9.84 -11.11
CA GLN A 123 -4.14 10.55 -10.14
C GLN A 123 -3.36 11.00 -8.91
N GLU A 124 -2.55 10.12 -8.32
CA GLU A 124 -1.68 10.42 -7.18
C GLU A 124 -0.67 11.49 -7.54
N PHE A 125 0.00 11.36 -8.69
CA PHE A 125 0.95 12.36 -9.16
C PHE A 125 0.29 13.72 -9.39
N SER A 126 -0.90 13.73 -10.03
CA SER A 126 -1.66 14.97 -10.26
C SER A 126 -2.02 15.67 -8.95
N THR A 127 -2.42 14.91 -7.93
CA THR A 127 -2.73 15.44 -6.60
C THR A 127 -1.49 16.01 -5.91
N ALA A 128 -0.36 15.34 -6.02
CA ALA A 128 0.92 15.83 -5.51
C ALA A 128 1.38 17.12 -6.22
N ILE A 129 1.14 17.24 -7.53
CA ILE A 129 1.42 18.45 -8.30
C ILE A 129 0.50 19.60 -7.88
N ILE A 130 -0.80 19.37 -7.66
CA ILE A 130 -1.71 20.41 -7.15
C ILE A 130 -1.19 20.98 -5.82
N ARG A 131 -0.78 20.11 -4.90
CA ARG A 131 -0.20 20.52 -3.61
C ARG A 131 1.09 21.32 -3.80
N THR A 132 1.95 20.88 -4.72
CA THR A 132 3.20 21.57 -5.08
C THR A 132 2.91 22.98 -5.62
N THR A 133 1.90 23.13 -6.47
CA THR A 133 1.44 24.44 -6.98
C THR A 133 0.97 25.35 -5.86
N SER A 134 0.20 24.85 -4.87
CA SER A 134 -0.21 25.68 -3.72
C SER A 134 0.97 26.18 -2.89
N PHE A 135 2.01 25.36 -2.69
CA PHE A 135 3.25 25.82 -2.03
C PHE A 135 3.97 26.88 -2.87
N TYR A 136 4.01 26.72 -4.18
CA TYR A 136 4.61 27.68 -5.09
C TYR A 136 3.88 29.03 -5.10
N GLU A 137 2.56 29.03 -5.17
CA GLU A 137 1.72 30.23 -5.03
C GLU A 137 1.92 30.89 -3.66
N GLY A 138 2.01 30.08 -2.60
CA GLY A 138 2.36 30.55 -1.27
C GLY A 138 3.72 31.24 -1.23
N ALA A 139 4.73 30.69 -1.91
CA ALA A 139 6.04 31.33 -2.01
C ALA A 139 5.96 32.71 -2.69
N GLN A 140 5.19 32.83 -3.79
CA GLN A 140 4.98 34.11 -4.49
C GLN A 140 4.34 35.15 -3.57
N PHE A 141 3.31 34.76 -2.82
CA PHE A 141 2.66 35.64 -1.85
C PHE A 141 3.60 36.16 -0.77
N TYR A 142 4.49 35.31 -0.23
CA TYR A 142 5.45 35.75 0.79
C TYR A 142 6.61 36.58 0.21
N LEU A 143 6.98 36.38 -1.05
CA LEU A 143 7.91 37.25 -1.77
C LEU A 143 7.34 38.67 -1.94
N GLU A 144 6.07 38.80 -2.31
CA GLU A 144 5.36 40.09 -2.38
C GLU A 144 5.32 40.82 -1.03
N LYS A 145 5.27 40.06 0.06
CA LYS A 145 5.32 40.59 1.44
C LYS A 145 6.74 40.88 1.94
N HIS A 146 7.76 40.64 1.11
CA HIS A 146 9.17 40.74 1.48
C HIS A 146 9.57 39.82 2.65
N ASP A 147 8.85 38.70 2.84
CA ASP A 147 9.20 37.65 3.80
C ASP A 147 9.97 36.52 3.10
N ASN A 148 11.25 36.78 2.88
CA ASN A 148 12.15 35.86 2.19
C ASN A 148 12.35 34.54 2.94
N ALA A 149 12.22 34.55 4.27
CA ALA A 149 12.40 33.36 5.10
C ALA A 149 11.26 32.36 4.84
N VAL A 150 10.01 32.82 4.93
CA VAL A 150 8.84 31.97 4.67
C VAL A 150 8.77 31.60 3.18
N ALA A 151 9.11 32.51 2.27
CA ALA A 151 9.20 32.19 0.85
C ALA A 151 10.17 31.02 0.57
N LEU A 152 11.37 31.04 1.15
CA LEU A 152 12.35 29.96 0.99
C LEU A 152 11.89 28.64 1.61
N PHE A 153 11.17 28.68 2.73
CA PHE A 153 10.52 27.49 3.28
C PHE A 153 9.51 26.89 2.30
N MET A 154 8.66 27.73 1.69
CA MET A 154 7.68 27.27 0.71
C MET A 154 8.37 26.70 -0.55
N LEU A 155 9.43 27.35 -1.05
CA LEU A 155 10.21 26.88 -2.20
C LEU A 155 10.95 25.57 -1.92
N HIS A 156 11.40 25.35 -0.67
CA HIS A 156 11.93 24.04 -0.27
C HIS A 156 10.85 22.95 -0.37
N GLN A 157 9.63 23.24 0.11
CA GLN A 157 8.51 22.30 0.01
C GLN A 157 8.13 22.00 -1.44
N VAL A 158 8.18 22.98 -2.34
CA VAL A 158 8.01 22.75 -3.78
C VAL A 158 9.01 21.70 -4.26
N CYS A 159 10.31 21.91 -4.00
CA CYS A 159 11.36 20.99 -4.44
C CYS A 159 11.23 19.59 -3.84
N GLU A 160 10.92 19.50 -2.53
CA GLU A 160 10.74 18.22 -1.82
C GLU A 160 9.55 17.45 -2.39
N LEU A 161 8.39 18.10 -2.52
CA LEU A 161 7.16 17.47 -2.99
C LEU A 161 7.26 17.04 -4.45
N SER A 162 7.89 17.83 -5.32
CA SER A 162 8.16 17.43 -6.72
C SER A 162 8.99 16.14 -6.79
N CYS A 163 10.06 16.04 -6.00
CA CYS A 163 10.91 14.84 -6.01
C CYS A 163 10.22 13.61 -5.39
N ARG A 164 9.42 13.84 -4.34
CA ARG A 164 8.60 12.79 -3.72
C ARG A 164 7.55 12.29 -4.70
N ALA A 165 6.82 13.19 -5.35
CA ALA A 165 5.82 12.84 -6.36
C ALA A 165 6.43 11.98 -7.47
N LEU A 166 7.60 12.35 -7.97
CA LEU A 166 8.30 11.58 -9.00
C LEU A 166 8.75 10.20 -8.48
N THR A 167 9.31 10.13 -7.27
CA THR A 167 9.74 8.86 -6.68
C THR A 167 8.56 7.92 -6.46
N THR A 168 7.50 8.40 -5.82
CA THR A 168 6.28 7.65 -5.57
C THR A 168 5.61 7.22 -6.87
N GLY A 169 5.53 8.10 -7.86
CA GLY A 169 4.97 7.77 -9.17
C GLY A 169 5.74 6.65 -9.88
N LEU A 170 7.07 6.64 -9.80
CA LEU A 170 7.90 5.61 -10.45
C LEU A 170 7.95 4.28 -9.67
N LEU A 171 7.93 4.33 -8.34
CA LEU A 171 8.20 3.17 -7.48
C LEU A 171 7.01 2.65 -6.68
N GLY A 172 5.93 3.43 -6.53
CA GLY A 172 4.82 3.12 -5.63
C GLY A 172 5.16 3.29 -4.14
N ASN A 173 6.36 3.77 -3.80
CA ASN A 173 6.80 3.96 -2.42
C ASN A 173 7.46 5.32 -2.19
N GLU A 174 7.35 5.82 -0.96
CA GLU A 174 7.89 7.12 -0.59
C GLU A 174 9.31 7.04 -0.01
N LYS A 175 10.19 7.94 -0.46
CA LYS A 175 11.45 8.23 0.25
C LYS A 175 11.19 9.21 1.40
N ARG A 176 11.25 8.71 2.64
CA ARG A 176 11.11 9.53 3.86
C ARG A 176 12.41 10.30 4.13
N SER A 177 12.52 11.51 3.58
CA SER A 177 13.58 12.49 3.87
C SER A 177 13.07 13.90 3.59
N HIS A 178 13.54 14.88 4.34
CA HIS A 178 13.33 16.31 4.04
C HIS A 178 14.56 16.95 3.38
N LYS A 179 15.68 16.22 3.28
CA LYS A 179 16.93 16.72 2.68
C LYS A 179 16.87 16.52 1.17
N LEU A 180 16.94 17.63 0.42
CA LEU A 180 16.88 17.61 -1.04
C LEU A 180 17.97 16.72 -1.67
N GLN A 181 19.19 16.73 -1.13
CA GLN A 181 20.29 15.90 -1.62
C GLN A 181 20.01 14.39 -1.49
N GLU A 182 19.22 13.97 -0.51
CA GLU A 182 18.85 12.56 -0.36
C GLU A 182 17.80 12.14 -1.39
N HIS A 183 16.90 13.04 -1.76
CA HIS A 183 15.98 12.84 -2.88
C HIS A 183 16.72 12.79 -4.22
N GLU A 184 17.68 13.69 -4.44
CA GLU A 184 18.54 13.69 -5.62
C GLU A 184 19.29 12.37 -5.78
N LYS A 185 19.98 11.93 -4.73
CA LYS A 185 20.70 10.64 -4.73
C LYS A 185 19.76 9.49 -5.07
N HIS A 186 18.58 9.47 -4.48
CA HIS A 186 17.63 8.37 -4.68
C HIS A 186 17.09 8.34 -6.12
N LEU A 187 16.70 9.49 -6.67
CA LEU A 187 16.24 9.60 -8.05
C LEU A 187 17.37 9.33 -9.04
N ALA A 188 18.60 9.73 -8.74
CA ALA A 188 19.76 9.45 -9.59
C ALA A 188 20.08 7.95 -9.73
N LEU A 189 19.64 7.12 -8.78
CA LEU A 189 19.73 5.66 -8.90
C LEU A 189 18.73 5.06 -9.90
N LEU A 190 17.64 5.76 -10.21
CA LEU A 190 16.63 5.33 -11.20
C LEU A 190 16.85 6.02 -12.54
N LEU A 191 17.23 7.29 -12.47
CA LEU A 191 17.33 8.22 -13.57
C LEU A 191 18.76 8.77 -13.55
N PRO A 192 19.74 8.13 -14.23
CA PRO A 192 21.17 8.45 -14.09
C PRO A 192 21.54 9.92 -14.31
N ASN A 193 20.74 10.64 -15.11
CA ASN A 193 20.92 12.06 -15.42
C ASN A 193 20.06 13.01 -14.61
N PHE A 194 19.34 12.49 -13.62
CA PHE A 194 18.61 13.33 -12.70
C PHE A 194 19.59 14.06 -11.78
N ARG A 195 19.53 15.39 -11.85
CA ARG A 195 20.22 16.31 -10.94
C ARG A 195 19.25 17.39 -10.56
N LEU A 196 19.18 17.75 -9.29
CA LEU A 196 18.29 18.83 -8.86
C LEU A 196 18.66 20.12 -9.59
N LEU A 197 19.92 20.52 -9.45
CA LEU A 197 20.50 21.67 -10.15
C LEU A 197 21.00 21.23 -11.53
N VAL A 198 20.43 21.81 -12.59
CA VAL A 198 20.96 21.68 -13.96
C VAL A 198 21.94 22.82 -14.18
N SER A 199 23.17 22.48 -14.56
CA SER A 199 24.15 23.49 -14.96
C SER A 199 23.71 24.11 -16.29
N GLY A 200 23.06 25.27 -16.23
CA GLY A 200 22.97 26.21 -17.35
C GLY A 200 24.16 27.16 -17.32
N ASP A 201 24.53 27.71 -18.48
CA ASP A 201 25.66 28.64 -18.67
C ASP A 201 25.58 29.97 -17.88
N GLU A 202 24.60 30.16 -16.98
CA GLU A 202 24.48 31.33 -16.12
C GLU A 202 24.16 30.97 -14.66
N GLY A 203 25.21 30.65 -13.90
CA GLY A 203 25.45 31.33 -12.62
C GLY A 203 24.72 30.93 -11.33
N VAL A 204 23.85 29.89 -11.29
CA VAL A 204 23.22 29.45 -10.00
C VAL A 204 23.21 27.93 -9.83
N ALA A 205 24.32 27.26 -10.15
CA ALA A 205 24.53 25.86 -9.78
C ALA A 205 25.47 25.76 -8.57
N ASP A 206 25.17 26.50 -7.49
CA ASP A 206 25.95 26.41 -6.26
C ASP A 206 25.20 25.52 -5.25
N ALA A 207 25.88 24.50 -4.72
CA ALA A 207 25.39 23.65 -3.64
C ALA A 207 24.93 24.46 -2.41
N SER A 208 25.34 25.74 -2.32
CA SER A 208 24.82 26.73 -1.38
C SER A 208 23.30 26.92 -1.45
N VAL A 209 22.65 26.80 -2.62
CA VAL A 209 21.18 26.92 -2.77
C VAL A 209 20.45 25.79 -2.07
N LEU A 210 20.86 24.54 -2.32
CA LEU A 210 20.26 23.37 -1.65
C LEU A 210 20.50 23.41 -0.14
N THR A 211 21.67 23.91 0.28
CA THR A 211 22.01 24.10 1.70
C THR A 211 21.11 25.15 2.34
N LEU A 212 20.87 26.27 1.65
CA LEU A 212 19.99 27.33 2.10
C LEU A 212 18.53 26.87 2.22
N LEU A 213 18.02 26.16 1.21
CA LEU A 213 16.65 25.62 1.22
C LEU A 213 16.44 24.65 2.39
N ASN A 214 17.38 23.72 2.62
CA ASN A 214 17.32 22.83 3.78
C ASN A 214 17.40 23.61 5.11
N LYS A 215 18.20 24.68 5.17
CA LYS A 215 18.28 25.53 6.37
C LYS A 215 16.98 26.27 6.62
N ALA A 216 16.34 26.81 5.59
CA ALA A 216 15.06 27.49 5.69
C ALA A 216 13.96 26.53 6.20
N TYR A 217 13.96 25.28 5.75
CA TYR A 217 13.04 24.24 6.24
C TYR A 217 13.09 24.07 7.76
N THR A 218 14.29 24.02 8.34
CA THR A 218 14.46 23.87 9.79
C THR A 218 14.27 25.18 10.54
N ALA A 219 14.82 26.28 10.05
CA ALA A 219 14.91 27.53 10.79
C ALA A 219 13.54 28.21 10.94
N VAL A 220 12.70 28.23 9.90
CA VAL A 220 11.37 28.87 9.96
C VAL A 220 10.43 28.21 10.98
N ARG A 221 10.64 26.92 11.28
CA ARG A 221 9.79 26.16 12.20
C ARG A 221 10.25 26.23 13.66
N TYR A 222 11.54 26.45 13.91
CA TYR A 222 12.14 26.29 15.23
C TYR A 222 12.90 27.52 15.73
N GLU A 223 13.23 28.48 14.85
CA GLU A 223 13.98 29.68 15.21
C GLU A 223 13.07 30.91 15.19
N SER A 224 13.13 31.72 16.25
CA SER A 224 12.27 32.90 16.40
C SER A 224 12.70 34.11 15.55
N LYS A 225 13.87 34.06 14.89
CA LYS A 225 14.47 35.19 14.14
C LYS A 225 15.36 34.74 12.96
N PHE A 226 14.85 33.89 12.08
CA PHE A 226 15.58 33.55 10.85
C PHE A 226 15.43 34.67 9.82
N THR A 227 16.52 35.37 9.50
CA THR A 227 16.58 36.38 8.44
C THR A 227 17.48 35.93 7.31
N VAL A 228 17.09 36.23 6.08
CA VAL A 228 17.84 35.89 4.88
C VAL A 228 18.26 37.18 4.18
N GLU A 229 19.56 37.43 4.18
CA GLU A 229 20.18 38.61 3.57
C GLU A 229 21.10 38.19 2.41
N ASN A 230 21.15 39.00 1.35
CA ASN A 230 22.02 38.80 0.18
C ASN A 230 21.78 37.51 -0.61
N VAL A 231 20.52 37.04 -0.69
CA VAL A 231 20.11 35.89 -1.51
C VAL A 231 19.16 36.34 -2.61
N ASP A 232 19.40 35.87 -3.82
CA ASP A 232 18.50 36.04 -4.96
C ASP A 232 17.38 35.00 -4.92
N VAL A 233 16.32 35.28 -4.14
CA VAL A 233 15.21 34.34 -3.93
C VAL A 233 14.38 34.13 -5.20
N GLU A 234 14.36 35.11 -6.12
CA GLU A 234 13.69 34.97 -7.41
C GLU A 234 14.34 33.89 -8.28
N LYS A 235 15.67 33.80 -8.32
CA LYS A 235 16.35 32.71 -9.02
C LYS A 235 16.07 31.34 -8.39
N ILE A 236 15.92 31.28 -7.06
CA ILE A 236 15.55 30.05 -6.36
C ILE A 236 14.09 29.66 -6.67
N ARG A 237 13.19 30.64 -6.84
CA ARG A 237 11.81 30.42 -7.28
C ARG A 237 11.77 29.85 -8.70
N GLU A 238 12.50 30.45 -9.63
CA GLU A 238 12.60 29.96 -11.01
C GLU A 238 13.15 28.53 -11.06
N PHE A 239 14.20 28.26 -10.28
CA PHE A 239 14.73 26.91 -10.10
C PHE A 239 13.68 25.91 -9.60
N ALA A 240 12.91 26.25 -8.56
CA ALA A 240 11.90 25.37 -7.99
C ALA A 240 10.77 25.07 -8.99
N LEU A 241 10.37 26.06 -9.80
CA LEU A 241 9.39 25.88 -10.88
C LEU A 241 9.92 24.92 -11.94
N LEU A 242 11.12 25.19 -12.46
CA LEU A 242 11.76 24.36 -13.50
C LEU A 242 11.96 22.92 -13.04
N LEU A 243 12.32 22.72 -11.76
CA LEU A 243 12.41 21.40 -11.16
C LEU A 243 11.04 20.69 -11.18
N SER A 244 9.99 21.37 -10.73
CA SER A 244 8.63 20.82 -10.69
C SER A 244 8.14 20.44 -12.10
N GLU A 245 8.29 21.32 -13.08
CA GLU A 245 7.93 21.07 -14.48
C GLU A 245 8.69 19.89 -15.06
N ARG A 246 10.01 19.81 -14.81
CA ARG A 246 10.82 18.68 -15.26
C ARG A 246 10.41 17.36 -14.61
N THR A 247 10.09 17.35 -13.31
CA THR A 247 9.59 16.12 -12.66
C THR A 247 8.25 15.67 -13.24
N ALA A 248 7.37 16.61 -13.61
CA ALA A 248 6.11 16.30 -14.28
C ALA A 248 6.34 15.72 -15.67
N HIS A 249 7.24 16.31 -16.45
CA HIS A 249 7.58 15.79 -17.77
C HIS A 249 8.16 14.37 -17.72
N ILE A 250 9.09 14.11 -16.80
CA ILE A 250 9.65 12.76 -16.62
C ILE A 250 8.55 11.76 -16.27
N MET A 251 7.63 12.11 -15.36
CA MET A 251 6.53 11.21 -14.99
C MET A 251 5.62 10.92 -16.19
N GLU A 252 5.27 11.95 -16.96
CA GLU A 252 4.46 11.81 -18.18
C GLU A 252 5.11 10.85 -19.19
N GLU A 253 6.41 11.00 -19.47
CA GLU A 253 7.15 10.10 -20.35
C GLU A 253 7.08 8.63 -19.88
N HIS A 254 7.16 8.39 -18.57
CA HIS A 254 7.09 7.03 -18.02
C HIS A 254 5.67 6.47 -18.04
N LEU A 255 4.66 7.29 -17.80
CA LEU A 255 3.25 6.89 -17.95
C LEU A 255 2.91 6.55 -19.39
N VAL A 256 3.45 7.27 -20.38
CA VAL A 256 3.27 6.93 -21.80
C VAL A 256 3.82 5.53 -22.09
N LYS A 257 5.08 5.26 -21.73
CA LYS A 257 5.69 3.93 -21.91
C LYS A 257 4.91 2.82 -21.18
N PHE A 258 4.39 3.13 -20.00
CA PHE A 258 3.61 2.17 -19.21
C PHE A 258 2.22 1.89 -19.81
N ASN A 259 1.58 2.90 -20.41
CA ASN A 259 0.33 2.72 -21.14
C ASN A 259 0.53 1.95 -22.44
N GLU A 260 1.63 2.17 -23.15
CA GLU A 260 2.03 1.37 -24.32
C GLU A 260 2.20 -0.12 -23.93
N LEU A 261 2.80 -0.39 -22.77
CA LEU A 261 2.91 -1.74 -22.22
C LEU A 261 1.53 -2.38 -22.01
N ALA A 262 0.59 -1.64 -21.41
CA ALA A 262 -0.76 -2.14 -21.18
C ALA A 262 -1.51 -2.46 -22.48
N GLN A 263 -1.29 -1.66 -23.53
CA GLN A 263 -1.87 -1.90 -24.86
C GLN A 263 -1.29 -3.15 -25.53
N GLN A 264 0.03 -3.36 -25.46
CA GLN A 264 0.68 -4.54 -26.02
C GLN A 264 0.19 -5.85 -25.37
N GLN A 265 -0.15 -5.81 -24.08
CA GLN A 265 -0.72 -6.93 -23.34
C GLN A 265 -2.16 -7.26 -23.77
N GLU A 266 -2.95 -6.29 -24.24
CA GLU A 266 -4.29 -6.52 -24.77
C GLU A 266 -4.26 -7.17 -26.15
N GLU A 267 -3.44 -6.65 -27.05
CA GLU A 267 -3.30 -7.19 -28.41
C GLU A 267 -2.79 -8.63 -28.41
N SER A 268 -1.93 -8.99 -27.44
CA SER A 268 -1.49 -10.38 -27.26
C SER A 268 -2.56 -11.25 -26.62
N SER A 269 -3.36 -10.75 -25.66
CA SER A 269 -4.49 -11.47 -25.07
C SER A 269 -5.60 -11.80 -26.09
N ASP A 270 -5.88 -10.91 -27.05
CA ASP A 270 -6.87 -11.16 -28.10
C ASP A 270 -6.43 -12.27 -29.07
N SER A 271 -5.13 -12.36 -29.37
CA SER A 271 -4.54 -13.47 -30.14
C SER A 271 -4.62 -14.81 -29.39
N TYR A 272 -4.53 -14.81 -28.06
CA TYR A 272 -4.67 -16.01 -27.23
C TYR A 272 -6.14 -16.39 -26.99
N ALA A 273 -7.09 -15.45 -26.97
CA ALA A 273 -8.52 -15.73 -26.83
C ALA A 273 -9.09 -16.49 -28.05
N GLU A 274 -8.56 -16.24 -29.25
CA GLU A 274 -8.88 -17.01 -30.45
C GLU A 274 -8.28 -18.43 -30.43
N LEU A 275 -7.09 -18.61 -29.84
CA LEU A 275 -6.44 -19.92 -29.65
C LEU A 275 -7.02 -20.73 -28.47
N ALA A 276 -7.45 -20.06 -27.40
CA ALA A 276 -8.02 -20.67 -26.19
C ALA A 276 -9.44 -21.22 -26.41
N LYS A 277 -10.20 -20.66 -27.35
CA LYS A 277 -11.46 -21.26 -27.83
C LYS A 277 -11.28 -22.64 -28.49
N ALA A 278 -10.05 -23.03 -28.84
CA ALA A 278 -9.76 -24.32 -29.46
C ALA A 278 -9.24 -25.39 -28.46
N LEU A 279 -8.91 -25.03 -27.21
CA LEU A 279 -8.28 -25.95 -26.26
C LEU A 279 -8.84 -25.71 -24.84
N GLU A 280 -9.96 -26.38 -24.53
CA GLU A 280 -10.47 -26.51 -23.16
C GLU A 280 -9.55 -27.44 -22.33
N VAL A 281 -8.72 -26.87 -21.45
CA VAL A 281 -8.18 -27.58 -20.27
C VAL A 281 -8.04 -26.61 -19.08
N GLU A 282 -8.61 -27.00 -17.94
CA GLU A 282 -8.62 -26.26 -16.67
C GLU A 282 -7.22 -25.97 -16.09
N PRO A 283 -7.03 -24.82 -15.40
CA PRO A 283 -5.76 -24.47 -14.77
C PRO A 283 -5.57 -25.15 -13.41
N LYS A 284 -4.47 -25.90 -13.27
CA LYS A 284 -3.96 -26.42 -11.99
C LYS A 284 -3.08 -25.39 -11.29
N GLY A 285 -3.40 -25.09 -10.04
CA GLY A 285 -2.71 -24.13 -9.18
C GLY A 285 -1.29 -24.54 -8.76
N ILE A 286 -0.49 -23.52 -8.44
CA ILE A 286 0.91 -23.59 -8.02
C ILE A 286 1.00 -24.07 -6.56
N ALA A 287 1.91 -25.01 -6.30
CA ALA A 287 2.07 -25.69 -5.02
C ALA A 287 2.72 -24.80 -3.94
N ILE A 288 1.96 -24.47 -2.90
CA ILE A 288 2.47 -24.02 -1.59
C ILE A 288 2.65 -25.27 -0.72
N SER A 289 3.75 -25.34 0.04
CA SER A 289 4.19 -26.52 0.82
C SER A 289 3.04 -27.21 1.60
N GLN A 290 2.81 -28.49 1.30
CA GLN A 290 1.68 -29.30 1.77
C GLN A 290 1.56 -29.49 3.30
N ASN A 291 2.56 -29.09 4.10
CA ASN A 291 2.59 -29.35 5.54
C ASN A 291 1.90 -28.27 6.41
N GLN A 292 1.80 -27.02 5.96
CA GLN A 292 1.21 -25.94 6.77
C GLN A 292 -0.31 -25.79 6.57
N ASN A 293 -0.82 -26.14 5.39
CA ASN A 293 -2.27 -26.12 5.13
C ASN A 293 -3.02 -27.16 5.99
N GLY A 294 -2.42 -28.32 6.26
CA GLY A 294 -3.04 -29.36 7.11
C GLY A 294 -3.31 -28.90 8.54
N LEU A 295 -2.36 -28.18 9.17
CA LEU A 295 -2.53 -27.72 10.55
C LEU A 295 -3.63 -26.64 10.68
N ALA A 296 -3.71 -25.74 9.71
CA ALA A 296 -4.76 -24.72 9.65
C ALA A 296 -6.15 -25.36 9.47
N ASP A 297 -6.25 -26.37 8.60
CA ASP A 297 -7.49 -27.09 8.35
C ASP A 297 -7.93 -27.91 9.58
N ASP A 298 -6.98 -28.50 10.32
CA ASP A 298 -7.25 -29.18 11.60
C ASP A 298 -7.77 -28.22 12.66
N LYS A 299 -7.14 -27.03 12.78
CA LYS A 299 -7.59 -25.95 13.68
C LYS A 299 -8.99 -25.45 13.32
N LEU A 300 -9.26 -25.23 12.03
CA LEU A 300 -10.58 -24.85 11.54
C LEU A 300 -11.64 -25.92 11.86
N LYS A 301 -11.31 -27.20 11.69
CA LYS A 301 -12.20 -28.30 12.03
C LYS A 301 -12.54 -28.35 13.52
N GLN A 302 -11.55 -28.12 14.40
CA GLN A 302 -11.79 -28.02 15.85
C GLN A 302 -12.76 -26.90 16.20
N ILE A 303 -12.63 -25.74 15.55
CA ILE A 303 -13.56 -24.61 15.74
C ILE A 303 -14.97 -24.99 15.28
N VAL A 304 -15.10 -25.60 14.10
CA VAL A 304 -16.40 -26.03 13.57
C VAL A 304 -17.07 -27.04 14.52
N ASP A 305 -16.33 -28.02 15.03
CA ASP A 305 -16.85 -29.01 15.97
C ASP A 305 -17.23 -28.37 17.32
N TYR A 306 -16.41 -27.46 17.84
CA TYR A 306 -16.74 -26.70 19.06
C TYR A 306 -18.01 -25.87 18.89
N LEU A 307 -18.19 -25.21 17.75
CA LEU A 307 -19.41 -24.45 17.45
C LEU A 307 -20.63 -25.39 17.45
N LYS A 308 -20.56 -26.53 16.77
CA LYS A 308 -21.65 -27.52 16.70
C LYS A 308 -22.06 -28.07 18.07
N GLU A 309 -21.13 -28.17 19.02
CA GLU A 309 -21.44 -28.61 20.38
C GLU A 309 -22.14 -27.55 21.24
N LYS A 310 -21.84 -26.27 20.97
CA LYS A 310 -22.31 -25.14 21.81
C LYS A 310 -23.59 -24.48 21.31
N ILE A 311 -23.81 -24.50 20.00
CA ILE A 311 -24.93 -23.81 19.36
C ILE A 311 -25.63 -24.72 18.36
N ASP A 312 -26.93 -24.50 18.18
CA ASP A 312 -27.71 -25.16 17.15
C ASP A 312 -27.47 -24.48 15.80
N VAL A 313 -26.60 -25.08 14.99
CA VAL A 313 -26.14 -24.53 13.71
C VAL A 313 -26.82 -25.25 12.56
N GLN A 314 -27.45 -24.48 11.67
CA GLN A 314 -28.00 -24.98 10.42
C GLN A 314 -26.92 -25.05 9.33
N GLY A 315 -25.98 -24.11 9.34
CA GLY A 315 -24.79 -24.19 8.49
C GLY A 315 -23.71 -23.18 8.85
N ILE A 316 -22.51 -23.43 8.34
CA ILE A 316 -21.32 -22.61 8.59
C ILE A 316 -20.61 -22.41 7.25
N TYR A 317 -20.33 -21.15 6.91
CA TYR A 317 -19.54 -20.77 5.74
C TYR A 317 -18.24 -20.09 6.18
N LEU A 318 -17.16 -20.35 5.46
CA LEU A 318 -15.89 -19.64 5.61
C LEU A 318 -15.81 -18.55 4.54
N PHE A 319 -15.85 -17.28 4.95
CA PHE A 319 -15.78 -16.17 3.99
C PHE A 319 -14.44 -15.43 4.02
N GLY A 320 -13.59 -15.71 5.03
CA GLY A 320 -12.27 -15.13 5.13
C GLY A 320 -11.29 -16.08 5.83
N ARG A 321 -10.06 -16.13 5.30
CA ARG A 321 -8.95 -16.90 5.86
C ARG A 321 -7.67 -16.11 5.69
N GLN A 322 -6.95 -15.94 6.79
CA GLN A 322 -5.63 -15.30 6.77
C GLN A 322 -4.65 -16.13 7.60
N THR A 323 -3.39 -16.14 7.18
CA THR A 323 -2.33 -16.85 7.88
C THR A 323 -1.09 -15.97 7.91
N ARG A 324 -0.61 -15.67 9.11
CA ARG A 324 0.63 -14.93 9.32
C ARG A 324 1.65 -15.88 9.90
N SER A 325 2.79 -16.01 9.20
CA SER A 325 3.94 -16.77 9.70
C SER A 325 5.13 -15.83 9.83
N PHE A 326 5.93 -16.06 10.87
CA PHE A 326 7.18 -15.35 11.08
C PHE A 326 8.30 -16.38 11.26
N PHE A 327 9.35 -16.25 10.46
CA PHE A 327 10.52 -17.11 10.54
C PHE A 327 11.77 -16.24 10.59
N ILE A 328 12.73 -16.63 11.42
CA ILE A 328 14.06 -16.01 11.49
C ILE A 328 15.05 -17.03 10.94
N GLU A 329 15.72 -16.68 9.83
CA GLU A 329 16.87 -17.43 9.33
C GLU A 329 18.15 -16.65 9.66
N GLY A 330 18.88 -17.12 10.66
CA GLY A 330 20.12 -16.51 11.16
C GLY A 330 21.30 -17.49 11.25
N ILE A 331 22.42 -17.02 11.81
CA ILE A 331 23.67 -17.80 11.99
C ILE A 331 23.57 -18.77 13.17
N ASN A 332 22.66 -18.51 14.12
CA ASN A 332 22.37 -19.41 15.22
C ASN A 332 21.49 -20.58 14.74
N GLU A 333 21.34 -21.64 15.56
CA GLU A 333 20.41 -22.75 15.28
C GLU A 333 19.07 -22.21 14.78
N GLN A 334 18.48 -22.90 13.78
CA GLN A 334 17.18 -22.56 13.24
C GLN A 334 16.14 -22.51 14.37
N GLU A 335 15.88 -21.32 14.90
CA GLU A 335 14.68 -21.06 15.69
C GLU A 335 13.51 -20.90 14.71
N ASN A 336 13.06 -22.05 14.20
CA ASN A 336 11.67 -22.17 13.77
C ASN A 336 10.83 -22.05 15.05
N THR A 337 10.51 -20.84 15.47
CA THR A 337 9.53 -20.65 16.56
C THR A 337 8.17 -21.22 16.14
N GLY A 338 7.92 -21.43 14.84
CA GLY A 338 6.71 -22.06 14.33
C GLY A 338 5.45 -21.25 14.62
N ILE A 339 5.61 -19.95 14.94
CA ILE A 339 4.49 -19.08 15.30
C ILE A 339 3.73 -18.76 14.02
N CYS A 340 2.61 -19.45 13.86
CA CYS A 340 1.61 -19.19 12.83
C CYS A 340 0.34 -18.69 13.51
N ASP A 341 0.01 -17.42 13.27
CA ASP A 341 -1.28 -16.88 13.65
C ASP A 341 -2.30 -17.21 12.54
N TYR A 342 -3.37 -17.89 12.93
CA TYR A 342 -4.46 -18.25 12.03
C TYR A 342 -5.66 -17.35 12.28
N TYR A 343 -6.24 -16.80 11.21
CA TYR A 343 -7.44 -15.98 11.26
C TYR A 343 -8.52 -16.63 10.41
N PHE A 344 -9.71 -16.83 10.99
CA PHE A 344 -10.88 -17.39 10.30
C PHE A 344 -12.11 -16.52 10.49
N ASP A 345 -12.76 -16.18 9.38
CA ASP A 345 -14.00 -15.42 9.39
C ASP A 345 -15.16 -16.33 8.97
N LEU A 346 -16.06 -16.59 9.91
CA LEU A 346 -17.14 -17.56 9.76
C LEU A 346 -18.51 -16.89 9.75
N LEU A 347 -19.33 -17.25 8.78
CA LEU A 347 -20.74 -16.92 8.72
C LEU A 347 -21.55 -18.12 9.23
N ILE A 348 -22.18 -17.92 10.39
CA ILE A 348 -22.97 -18.90 11.12
C ILE A 348 -24.45 -18.68 10.81
N ILE A 349 -25.11 -19.76 10.42
CA ILE A 349 -26.54 -19.77 10.12
C ILE A 349 -27.25 -20.58 11.18
N SER A 350 -28.22 -19.97 11.84
CA SER A 350 -29.00 -20.57 12.93
C SER A 350 -30.50 -20.37 12.71
N GLU A 351 -31.31 -21.23 13.32
CA GLU A 351 -32.77 -21.11 13.24
C GLU A 351 -33.25 -19.79 13.89
N ARG A 352 -32.62 -19.42 15.00
CA ARG A 352 -32.95 -18.24 15.80
C ARG A 352 -31.77 -17.29 15.85
N ASP A 353 -32.06 -16.06 16.23
CA ASP A 353 -31.06 -15.03 16.44
C ASP A 353 -30.24 -15.34 17.72
N ILE A 354 -28.96 -15.63 17.54
CA ILE A 354 -28.03 -16.02 18.61
C ILE A 354 -26.88 -15.01 18.80
N ARG A 355 -27.05 -13.77 18.32
CA ARG A 355 -25.98 -12.75 18.27
C ARG A 355 -25.28 -12.51 19.62
N GLU A 356 -26.02 -12.51 20.73
CA GLU A 356 -25.43 -12.34 22.08
C GLU A 356 -24.58 -13.54 22.51
N GLN A 357 -25.02 -14.76 22.19
CA GLN A 357 -24.30 -15.99 22.53
C GLN A 357 -23.00 -16.10 21.72
N ILE A 358 -23.04 -15.70 20.45
CA ILE A 358 -21.90 -15.71 19.53
C ILE A 358 -20.77 -14.79 20.01
N GLY A 359 -21.10 -13.62 20.57
CA GLY A 359 -20.08 -12.72 21.13
C GLY A 359 -19.25 -13.38 22.23
N ASN A 360 -19.91 -14.11 23.14
CA ASN A 360 -19.22 -14.82 24.21
C ASN A 360 -18.39 -16.00 23.68
N ILE A 361 -18.95 -16.77 22.73
CA ILE A 361 -18.27 -17.90 22.10
C ILE A 361 -17.01 -17.44 21.37
N GLN A 362 -17.08 -16.35 20.60
CA GLN A 362 -15.94 -15.77 19.90
C GLN A 362 -14.84 -15.37 20.90
N ALA A 363 -15.21 -14.70 22.00
CA ALA A 363 -14.26 -14.32 23.03
C ALA A 363 -13.55 -15.54 23.66
N THR A 364 -14.30 -16.61 23.94
CA THR A 364 -13.73 -17.87 24.45
C THR A 364 -12.75 -18.50 23.46
N ILE A 365 -13.12 -18.61 22.17
CA ILE A 365 -12.25 -19.20 21.14
C ILE A 365 -10.95 -18.39 21.03
N ASN A 366 -11.05 -17.06 20.96
CA ASN A 366 -9.88 -16.17 20.80
C ASN A 366 -8.98 -16.11 22.05
N GLN A 367 -9.46 -16.53 23.22
CA GLN A 367 -8.68 -16.61 24.46
C GLN A 367 -8.02 -17.97 24.65
N GLU A 368 -8.73 -19.06 24.31
CA GLU A 368 -8.34 -20.42 24.65
C GLU A 368 -7.58 -21.13 23.54
N GLN A 369 -7.73 -20.69 22.29
CA GLN A 369 -7.07 -21.27 21.14
C GLN A 369 -6.21 -20.20 20.49
N GLU A 370 -4.94 -20.50 20.20
CA GLU A 370 -3.99 -19.62 19.51
C GLU A 370 -4.42 -19.37 18.04
N ILE A 371 -5.60 -18.77 17.86
CA ILE A 371 -6.37 -18.57 16.64
C ILE A 371 -7.26 -17.35 16.87
N PHE A 372 -7.44 -16.54 15.83
CA PHE A 372 -8.38 -15.44 15.82
C PHE A 372 -9.57 -15.80 14.96
N VAL A 373 -10.76 -15.68 15.54
CA VAL A 373 -12.02 -15.95 14.86
C VAL A 373 -12.90 -14.71 14.90
N LEU A 374 -13.50 -14.39 13.75
CA LEU A 374 -14.60 -13.45 13.63
C LEU A 374 -15.87 -14.22 13.26
N LEU A 375 -16.89 -14.11 14.10
CA LEU A 375 -18.16 -14.80 13.92
C LEU A 375 -19.26 -13.81 13.55
N LEU A 376 -19.86 -14.03 12.39
CA LEU A 376 -21.06 -13.36 11.94
C LEU A 376 -22.24 -14.33 12.05
N SER A 377 -23.34 -13.94 12.69
CA SER A 377 -24.50 -14.82 12.88
C SER A 377 -25.78 -14.21 12.35
N PHE A 378 -26.47 -14.98 11.52
CA PHE A 378 -27.70 -14.60 10.83
C PHE A 378 -28.65 -15.79 10.75
N THR A 379 -29.95 -15.53 10.75
CA THR A 379 -30.93 -16.55 10.38
C THR A 379 -31.05 -16.70 8.87
N GLN A 380 -31.51 -17.86 8.40
CA GLN A 380 -31.74 -18.08 6.97
C GLN A 380 -32.66 -17.00 6.36
N VAL A 381 -33.69 -16.57 7.09
CA VAL A 381 -34.61 -15.51 6.66
C VAL A 381 -33.91 -14.15 6.52
N GLN A 382 -32.99 -13.83 7.44
CA GLN A 382 -32.23 -12.57 7.37
C GLN A 382 -31.30 -12.57 6.16
N ILE A 383 -30.62 -13.69 5.89
CA ILE A 383 -29.73 -13.83 4.73
C ILE A 383 -30.54 -13.75 3.44
N GLN A 384 -31.63 -14.51 3.33
CA GLN A 384 -32.45 -14.51 2.11
C GLN A 384 -32.96 -13.10 1.79
N LYS A 385 -33.40 -12.34 2.80
CA LYS A 385 -33.79 -10.93 2.63
C LYS A 385 -32.66 -10.04 2.10
N GLN A 386 -31.40 -10.33 2.44
CA GLN A 386 -30.24 -9.58 1.92
C GLN A 386 -29.87 -10.02 0.50
N LEU A 387 -30.02 -11.32 0.19
CA LEU A 387 -29.90 -11.82 -1.18
C LEU A 387 -30.96 -11.18 -2.07
N ASP A 388 -32.22 -11.13 -1.66
CA ASP A 388 -33.32 -10.48 -2.40
C ASP A 388 -33.06 -8.99 -2.66
N LYS A 389 -32.25 -8.34 -1.81
CA LYS A 389 -31.81 -6.95 -1.95
C LYS A 389 -30.54 -6.77 -2.76
N ASN A 390 -30.02 -7.83 -3.38
CA ASN A 390 -28.78 -7.82 -4.14
C ASN A 390 -27.54 -7.47 -3.31
N SER A 391 -27.51 -7.80 -2.01
CA SER A 391 -26.37 -7.47 -1.13
C SER A 391 -25.08 -8.14 -1.63
N PRO A 392 -24.02 -7.38 -1.98
CA PRO A 392 -22.79 -7.96 -2.52
C PRO A 392 -22.08 -8.90 -1.54
N PHE A 393 -22.11 -8.57 -0.24
CA PHE A 393 -21.50 -9.41 0.81
C PHE A 393 -22.03 -10.85 0.79
N PHE A 394 -23.35 -11.01 0.87
CA PHE A 394 -23.96 -12.34 0.97
C PHE A 394 -23.87 -13.12 -0.34
N HIS A 395 -23.87 -12.43 -1.49
CA HIS A 395 -23.58 -13.10 -2.76
C HIS A 395 -22.15 -13.64 -2.77
N GLN A 396 -21.15 -12.83 -2.42
CA GLN A 396 -19.76 -13.28 -2.39
C GLN A 396 -19.52 -14.40 -1.36
N ALA A 397 -20.12 -14.29 -0.16
CA ALA A 397 -19.92 -15.25 0.91
C ALA A 397 -20.60 -16.62 0.68
N LEU A 398 -21.62 -16.70 -0.18
CA LEU A 398 -22.47 -17.90 -0.32
C LEU A 398 -22.50 -18.48 -1.74
N GLN A 399 -22.40 -17.66 -2.79
CA GLN A 399 -22.65 -18.11 -4.16
C GLN A 399 -21.51 -18.95 -4.74
N TYR A 400 -20.27 -18.67 -4.33
CA TYR A 400 -19.06 -19.25 -4.89
C TYR A 400 -18.26 -20.07 -3.88
N VAL A 401 -18.86 -20.35 -2.71
CA VAL A 401 -18.19 -21.02 -1.58
C VAL A 401 -19.09 -22.14 -1.06
N ASP A 402 -18.52 -23.35 -0.98
CA ASP A 402 -19.22 -24.48 -0.36
C ASP A 402 -19.26 -24.32 1.17
N PRO A 403 -20.39 -24.67 1.82
CA PRO A 403 -20.48 -24.62 3.28
C PRO A 403 -19.49 -25.62 3.92
N LEU A 404 -18.83 -25.19 5.00
CA LEU A 404 -18.03 -26.08 5.85
C LEU A 404 -18.90 -27.12 6.58
N HIS A 405 -20.14 -26.74 6.88
CA HIS A 405 -21.11 -27.60 7.55
C HIS A 405 -22.54 -27.26 7.14
N TYR A 406 -23.39 -28.28 7.05
CA TYR A 406 -24.84 -28.19 6.96
C TYR A 406 -25.47 -29.26 7.85
N ALA A 407 -26.56 -28.93 8.55
CA ALA A 407 -27.33 -29.91 9.29
C ALA A 407 -28.07 -30.83 8.31
N GLU A 408 -28.02 -32.16 8.50
CA GLU A 408 -28.62 -33.16 7.59
C GLU A 408 -30.12 -32.93 7.30
N ASN A 409 -30.82 -32.25 8.21
CA ASN A 409 -32.26 -31.96 8.11
C ASN A 409 -32.57 -30.57 7.51
N HIS A 410 -31.56 -29.75 7.21
CA HIS A 410 -31.73 -28.38 6.70
C HIS A 410 -30.89 -28.17 5.43
N LEU A 411 -31.49 -28.44 4.27
CA LEU A 411 -30.92 -28.03 2.99
C LEU A 411 -31.01 -26.50 2.88
N LEU A 412 -29.89 -25.82 3.15
CA LEU A 412 -29.74 -24.39 2.89
C LEU A 412 -29.82 -24.14 1.38
N LYS A 413 -31.02 -23.86 0.90
CA LYS A 413 -31.26 -23.42 -0.48
C LYS A 413 -31.40 -21.92 -0.49
N TRP A 414 -30.53 -21.27 -1.26
CA TRP A 414 -30.53 -19.83 -1.47
C TRP A 414 -31.18 -19.50 -2.81
N GLU A 415 -32.04 -18.49 -2.79
CA GLU A 415 -32.49 -17.84 -4.01
C GLU A 415 -31.63 -16.59 -4.22
N PHE A 416 -30.74 -16.64 -5.22
CA PHE A 416 -29.86 -15.51 -5.52
C PHE A 416 -30.58 -14.47 -6.38
N HIS A 417 -30.27 -13.21 -6.15
CA HIS A 417 -30.77 -12.13 -7.00
C HIS A 417 -30.22 -12.30 -8.43
N GLU A 418 -31.02 -11.94 -9.43
CA GLU A 418 -30.66 -12.05 -10.86
C GLU A 418 -29.34 -11.34 -11.24
N ARG A 419 -28.94 -10.35 -10.43
CA ARG A 419 -27.72 -9.56 -10.60
C ARG A 419 -26.51 -10.08 -9.80
N ASN A 420 -26.67 -11.15 -9.02
CA ASN A 420 -25.58 -11.84 -8.31
C ASN A 420 -24.67 -10.90 -7.48
N GLY A 421 -25.25 -9.91 -6.79
CA GLY A 421 -24.50 -8.93 -6.01
C GLY A 421 -23.79 -7.84 -6.84
N CYS A 422 -23.93 -7.83 -8.17
CA CYS A 422 -23.41 -6.76 -9.01
C CYS A 422 -24.31 -5.54 -8.91
N ARG A 423 -23.74 -4.40 -8.49
CA ARG A 423 -24.48 -3.15 -8.35
C ARG A 423 -24.74 -2.49 -9.70
N ASN A 424 -25.92 -1.91 -9.85
CA ASN A 424 -26.20 -1.00 -10.96
C ASN A 424 -25.68 0.42 -10.67
N THR A 425 -25.82 1.32 -11.64
CA THR A 425 -25.34 2.70 -11.51
C THR A 425 -26.00 3.46 -10.36
N ASP A 426 -27.29 3.26 -10.12
CA ASP A 426 -28.04 3.96 -9.05
C ASP A 426 -27.61 3.48 -7.66
N GLU A 427 -27.48 2.17 -7.47
CA GLU A 427 -26.96 1.56 -6.24
C GLU A 427 -25.52 1.98 -5.98
N MET A 428 -24.70 2.07 -7.03
CA MET A 428 -23.33 2.55 -6.91
C MET A 428 -23.28 4.04 -6.51
N ASN A 429 -24.18 4.86 -7.03
CA ASN A 429 -24.31 6.27 -6.64
C ASN A 429 -24.81 6.42 -5.19
N GLU A 430 -25.73 5.57 -4.75
CA GLU A 430 -26.19 5.54 -3.35
C GLU A 430 -25.04 5.16 -2.41
N ALA A 431 -24.29 4.11 -2.73
CA ALA A 431 -23.11 3.71 -1.97
C ALA A 431 -22.04 4.81 -1.91
N ARG A 432 -21.75 5.50 -3.03
CA ARG A 432 -20.87 6.69 -3.05
C ARG A 432 -21.37 7.80 -2.12
N SER A 433 -22.67 8.06 -2.13
CA SER A 433 -23.28 9.08 -1.27
C SER A 433 -23.14 8.75 0.21
N LYS A 434 -23.38 7.48 0.58
CA LYS A 434 -23.15 6.98 1.95
C LYS A 434 -21.68 7.11 2.34
N TRP A 435 -20.75 6.70 1.46
CA TRP A 435 -19.32 6.88 1.70
C TRP A 435 -18.96 8.34 1.97
N TYR A 436 -19.36 9.29 1.12
CA TYR A 436 -19.02 10.70 1.32
C TYR A 436 -19.57 11.26 2.63
N GLN A 437 -20.76 10.82 3.04
CA GLN A 437 -21.31 11.19 4.35
C GLN A 437 -20.43 10.66 5.50
N ARG A 438 -20.02 9.39 5.42
CA ARG A 438 -19.16 8.74 6.42
C ARG A 438 -17.77 9.35 6.46
N GLU A 439 -17.18 9.63 5.30
CA GLU A 439 -15.89 10.28 5.15
C GLU A 439 -15.89 11.70 5.70
N ASN A 440 -16.95 12.48 5.44
CA ASN A 440 -17.10 13.82 6.01
C ASN A 440 -17.23 13.78 7.53
N ASN A 441 -18.00 12.83 8.07
CA ASN A 441 -18.10 12.64 9.53
C ASN A 441 -16.75 12.24 10.12
N ALA A 442 -16.05 11.29 9.50
CA ALA A 442 -14.74 10.82 9.93
C ALA A 442 -13.72 11.97 9.95
N SER A 443 -13.67 12.75 8.87
CA SER A 443 -12.82 13.93 8.75
C SER A 443 -13.18 15.00 9.78
N GLY A 444 -14.46 15.22 10.03
CA GLY A 444 -14.94 16.16 11.05
C GLY A 444 -14.48 15.77 12.46
N PHE A 445 -14.63 14.50 12.83
CA PHE A 445 -14.12 13.99 14.11
C PHE A 445 -12.60 14.09 14.19
N TYR A 446 -11.87 13.66 13.16
CA TYR A 446 -10.40 13.72 13.14
C TYR A 446 -9.88 15.15 13.27
N ASN A 447 -10.39 16.08 12.46
CA ASN A 447 -10.02 17.50 12.53
C ASN A 447 -10.41 18.14 13.87
N GLY A 448 -11.55 17.74 14.45
CA GLY A 448 -11.94 18.13 15.79
C GLY A 448 -10.92 17.71 16.83
N GLY A 449 -10.44 16.46 16.79
CA GLY A 449 -9.38 15.98 17.67
C GLY A 449 -8.04 16.68 17.41
N LYS A 450 -7.69 16.93 16.14
CA LYS A 450 -6.46 17.62 15.76
C LYS A 450 -6.40 19.06 16.29
N ALA A 451 -7.53 19.77 16.25
CA ALA A 451 -7.64 21.15 16.76
C ALA A 451 -7.50 21.27 18.29
N ILE A 452 -7.58 20.17 19.04
CA ILE A 452 -7.34 20.13 20.47
C ILE A 452 -5.81 20.05 20.68
N GLU A 453 -5.19 21.21 20.92
CA GLU A 453 -3.77 21.41 21.24
C GLU A 453 -3.66 22.17 22.57
N ASP A 454 -2.66 21.84 23.39
CA ASP A 454 -2.33 22.54 24.64
C ASP A 454 -3.45 22.64 25.71
N CYS A 455 -4.32 21.63 25.81
CA CYS A 455 -5.38 21.55 26.83
C CYS A 455 -5.21 20.33 27.78
N GLU A 456 -6.03 20.16 28.81
CA GLU A 456 -5.92 18.99 29.71
C GLU A 456 -6.79 17.81 29.22
N GLU A 457 -7.66 18.03 28.23
CA GLU A 457 -8.68 17.10 27.75
C GLU A 457 -8.19 16.13 26.65
N VAL A 458 -7.06 15.47 26.88
CA VAL A 458 -6.43 14.49 25.96
C VAL A 458 -7.37 13.35 25.59
N GLU A 459 -8.22 12.95 26.53
CA GLU A 459 -9.18 11.86 26.38
C GLU A 459 -10.24 12.20 25.33
N ILE A 460 -10.62 13.48 25.22
CA ILE A 460 -11.58 13.96 24.21
C ILE A 460 -10.97 13.89 22.81
N LYS A 461 -9.68 14.22 22.68
CA LYS A 461 -8.93 14.09 21.43
C LYS A 461 -8.93 12.63 20.95
N VAL A 462 -8.60 11.70 21.82
CA VAL A 462 -8.56 10.26 21.49
C VAL A 462 -9.95 9.68 21.24
N LEU A 463 -10.96 10.12 21.99
CA LEU A 463 -12.38 9.82 21.70
C LEU A 463 -12.75 10.23 20.27
N LEU A 464 -12.37 11.43 19.83
CA LEU A 464 -12.68 11.91 18.48
C LEU A 464 -11.95 11.08 17.41
N TYR A 465 -10.69 10.70 17.63
CA TYR A 465 -9.99 9.77 16.71
C TYR A 465 -10.66 8.40 16.63
N ASN A 466 -11.14 7.86 17.76
CA ASN A 466 -11.89 6.62 17.78
C ASN A 466 -13.16 6.72 16.92
N GLN A 467 -13.94 7.80 17.10
CA GLN A 467 -15.15 8.03 16.30
C GLN A 467 -14.86 8.24 14.82
N ALA A 468 -13.70 8.85 14.48
CA ALA A 468 -13.28 9.00 13.10
C ALA A 468 -13.04 7.63 12.42
N ILE A 469 -12.33 6.72 13.08
CA ILE A 469 -12.08 5.36 12.57
C ILE A 469 -13.37 4.56 12.51
N GLU A 470 -14.26 4.69 13.51
CA GLU A 470 -15.59 4.05 13.50
C GLU A 470 -16.39 4.42 12.24
N GLN A 471 -16.45 5.72 11.91
CA GLN A 471 -17.13 6.21 10.71
C GLN A 471 -16.47 5.70 9.42
N ALA A 472 -15.15 5.65 9.36
CA ALA A 472 -14.44 5.15 8.19
C ALA A 472 -14.67 3.65 7.96
N CYS A 473 -14.61 2.83 9.02
CA CYS A 473 -14.95 1.40 8.95
C CYS A 473 -16.39 1.18 8.45
N LEU A 474 -17.35 1.90 9.01
CA LEU A 474 -18.74 1.84 8.54
C LEU A 474 -18.86 2.25 7.07
N GLY A 475 -18.17 3.32 6.67
CA GLY A 475 -18.13 3.78 5.28
C GLY A 475 -17.63 2.71 4.32
N LEU A 476 -16.54 2.01 4.64
CA LEU A 476 -15.99 0.94 3.80
C LEU A 476 -16.97 -0.24 3.66
N LEU A 477 -17.57 -0.66 4.78
CA LEU A 477 -18.52 -1.77 4.81
C LEU A 477 -19.80 -1.44 4.03
N GLU A 478 -20.33 -0.23 4.20
CA GLU A 478 -21.50 0.24 3.46
C GLU A 478 -21.18 0.39 1.95
N TYR A 479 -19.99 0.92 1.61
CA TYR A 479 -19.60 1.17 0.23
C TYR A 479 -19.31 -0.11 -0.57
N PHE A 480 -18.45 -1.00 -0.06
CA PHE A 480 -18.06 -2.20 -0.79
C PHE A 480 -19.09 -3.31 -0.67
N TYR A 481 -19.69 -3.47 0.50
CA TYR A 481 -20.44 -4.68 0.84
C TYR A 481 -21.93 -4.45 1.10
N GLU A 482 -22.38 -3.18 1.14
CA GLU A 482 -23.73 -2.80 1.57
C GLU A 482 -24.11 -3.44 2.90
N TYR A 483 -23.08 -3.61 3.75
CA TYR A 483 -23.19 -4.36 4.97
C TYR A 483 -23.41 -3.42 6.14
N ALA A 484 -24.53 -3.62 6.84
CA ALA A 484 -24.85 -2.91 8.07
C ALA A 484 -24.54 -3.83 9.27
N PRO A 485 -23.43 -3.59 9.99
CA PRO A 485 -23.07 -4.39 11.15
C PRO A 485 -24.08 -4.22 12.28
N TYR A 486 -24.25 -5.29 13.07
CA TYR A 486 -25.13 -5.26 14.24
C TYR A 486 -24.52 -4.59 15.46
N GLN A 487 -23.19 -4.51 15.51
CA GLN A 487 -22.45 -3.85 16.57
C GLN A 487 -21.64 -2.69 15.99
N TYR A 488 -21.79 -1.52 16.59
CA TYR A 488 -21.09 -0.29 16.16
C TYR A 488 -19.84 -0.02 16.98
N ASN A 489 -19.44 -0.93 17.88
CA ASN A 489 -18.20 -0.75 18.63
C ASN A 489 -16.99 -0.91 17.72
N LEU A 490 -15.94 -0.14 17.99
CA LEU A 490 -14.75 -0.11 17.16
C LEU A 490 -14.08 -1.50 17.06
N LYS A 491 -14.03 -2.30 18.14
CA LYS A 491 -13.38 -3.62 18.10
C LYS A 491 -13.99 -4.53 17.03
N HIS A 492 -15.32 -4.57 16.94
CA HIS A 492 -16.04 -5.37 15.96
C HIS A 492 -15.84 -4.83 14.54
N LEU A 493 -16.09 -3.53 14.34
CA LEU A 493 -15.98 -2.89 13.03
C LEU A 493 -14.57 -2.98 12.45
N PHE A 494 -13.57 -2.72 13.30
CA PHE A 494 -12.17 -2.81 12.95
C PHE A 494 -11.77 -4.25 12.61
N SER A 495 -12.20 -5.23 13.41
CA SER A 495 -11.92 -6.65 13.11
C SER A 495 -12.52 -7.06 11.78
N LEU A 496 -13.76 -6.66 11.47
CA LEU A 496 -14.37 -6.94 10.18
C LEU A 496 -13.64 -6.26 9.01
N CYS A 497 -13.18 -5.02 9.18
CA CYS A 497 -12.37 -4.36 8.15
C CYS A 497 -10.99 -5.04 7.99
N ALA A 498 -10.36 -5.44 9.08
CA ALA A 498 -9.09 -6.17 9.07
C ALA A 498 -9.21 -7.58 8.46
N SER A 499 -10.40 -8.17 8.47
CA SER A 499 -10.71 -9.42 7.74
C SER A 499 -10.74 -9.22 6.22
N LEU A 500 -11.10 -8.02 5.76
CA LEU A 500 -11.34 -7.70 4.35
C LEU A 500 -10.16 -6.96 3.69
N TRP A 501 -9.36 -6.25 4.47
CA TRP A 501 -8.23 -5.45 4.01
C TRP A 501 -7.02 -5.59 4.95
N GLN A 502 -5.81 -5.48 4.40
CA GLN A 502 -4.56 -5.62 5.16
C GLN A 502 -4.18 -4.36 5.95
N PHE A 503 -4.41 -3.17 5.38
CA PHE A 503 -3.98 -1.90 5.95
C PHE A 503 -4.43 -1.64 7.41
N PRO A 504 -5.60 -2.10 7.90
CA PRO A 504 -5.96 -1.93 9.30
C PRO A 504 -4.91 -2.56 10.22
N ASN A 505 -4.49 -3.80 9.94
CA ASN A 505 -3.49 -4.50 10.74
C ASN A 505 -2.07 -3.91 10.57
N ASP A 506 -1.79 -3.21 9.48
CA ASP A 506 -0.51 -2.50 9.30
C ASP A 506 -0.44 -1.21 10.16
N ILE A 507 -1.59 -0.57 10.39
CA ILE A 507 -1.69 0.69 11.14
C ILE A 507 -1.92 0.45 12.64
N PHE A 508 -2.83 -0.46 12.98
CA PHE A 508 -3.06 -0.95 14.34
C PHE A 508 -2.81 -2.46 14.37
N PRO A 509 -1.54 -2.89 14.41
CA PRO A 509 -1.23 -4.29 14.58
C PRO A 509 -1.80 -4.78 15.92
N ARG A 510 -2.14 -6.07 15.96
CA ARG A 510 -2.70 -6.77 17.14
C ARG A 510 -2.03 -8.14 17.34
N SER A 511 -0.76 -8.24 16.95
CA SER A 511 0.02 -9.48 17.00
C SER A 511 0.60 -9.73 18.38
N THR A 512 1.09 -8.70 19.07
CA THR A 512 1.65 -8.83 20.42
C THR A 512 0.63 -8.42 21.49
N GLU A 513 0.83 -8.86 22.73
CA GLU A 513 -0.03 -8.44 23.85
C GLU A 513 0.03 -6.92 24.09
N GLU A 514 1.18 -6.30 23.86
CA GLU A 514 1.38 -4.85 23.95
C GLU A 514 0.54 -4.13 22.88
N GLU A 515 0.58 -4.62 21.65
CA GLU A 515 -0.19 -4.11 20.52
C GLU A 515 -1.70 -4.28 20.73
N LYS A 516 -2.13 -5.44 21.24
CA LYS A 516 -3.53 -5.69 21.61
C LYS A 516 -3.96 -4.74 22.71
N SER A 517 -3.16 -4.57 23.76
CA SER A 517 -3.44 -3.65 24.87
C SER A 517 -3.59 -2.21 24.39
N LEU A 518 -2.71 -1.76 23.50
CA LEU A 518 -2.75 -0.43 22.92
C LEU A 518 -4.06 -0.20 22.13
N PHE A 519 -4.42 -1.14 21.26
CA PHE A 519 -5.69 -1.04 20.52
C PHE A 519 -6.91 -1.13 21.43
N ASP A 520 -6.83 -1.96 22.48
CA ASP A 520 -7.91 -2.13 23.44
C ASP A 520 -8.15 -0.86 24.25
N GLU A 521 -7.10 -0.18 24.71
CA GLU A 521 -7.19 1.13 25.37
C GLU A 521 -7.84 2.17 24.45
N PHE A 522 -7.39 2.23 23.19
CA PHE A 522 -7.97 3.11 22.18
C PHE A 522 -9.45 2.83 21.94
N ALA A 523 -9.84 1.57 21.80
CA ALA A 523 -11.23 1.17 21.58
C ALA A 523 -12.12 1.43 22.82
N GLN A 524 -11.55 1.29 24.00
CA GLN A 524 -12.23 1.41 25.30
C GLN A 524 -12.43 2.85 25.75
N THR A 525 -11.60 3.78 25.25
CA THR A 525 -11.65 5.24 25.52
C THR A 525 -13.08 5.81 25.44
N VAL A 526 -13.91 5.34 24.50
CA VAL A 526 -15.31 5.80 24.36
C VAL A 526 -16.12 5.62 25.64
N LYS A 527 -16.02 4.44 26.27
CA LYS A 527 -16.79 4.13 27.48
C LYS A 527 -16.22 4.88 28.68
N ASP A 528 -14.90 5.00 28.75
CA ASP A 528 -14.21 5.54 29.91
C ASP A 528 -14.41 7.06 29.98
N THR A 529 -14.22 7.76 28.87
CA THR A 529 -14.46 9.20 28.77
C THR A 529 -15.93 9.57 28.93
N ARG A 530 -16.88 8.75 28.42
CA ARG A 530 -18.32 9.06 28.51
C ARG A 530 -18.94 8.74 29.86
N TYR A 531 -18.44 7.72 30.57
CA TYR A 531 -19.14 7.18 31.75
C TYR A 531 -18.28 7.04 33.02
N GLN A 532 -16.96 6.92 32.91
CA GLN A 532 -16.08 6.68 34.05
C GLN A 532 -15.27 7.91 34.48
N GLY A 533 -15.17 8.94 33.63
CA GLY A 533 -14.66 10.27 33.98
C GLY A 533 -13.14 10.36 34.15
N TRP A 534 -12.42 9.24 34.11
CA TRP A 534 -10.95 9.17 34.14
C TRP A 534 -10.47 8.23 33.04
N SER A 535 -9.55 8.69 32.20
CA SER A 535 -8.71 7.86 31.34
C SER A 535 -7.27 8.31 31.54
N MET A 536 -6.32 7.37 31.53
CA MET A 536 -4.88 7.64 31.79
C MET A 536 -4.10 7.90 30.50
N VAL A 537 -4.78 8.32 29.43
CA VAL A 537 -4.14 8.48 28.12
C VAL A 537 -3.22 9.71 28.15
N GLY A 538 -1.92 9.45 28.04
CA GLY A 538 -0.89 10.47 27.93
C GLY A 538 -0.88 11.16 26.56
N TRP A 539 -0.28 12.34 26.51
CA TRP A 539 -0.09 13.12 25.28
C TRP A 539 0.76 12.38 24.23
N ASP A 540 1.70 11.54 24.68
CA ASP A 540 2.52 10.69 23.82
C ASP A 540 1.69 9.63 23.11
N GLU A 541 0.74 9.00 23.80
CA GLU A 541 -0.21 8.07 23.19
C GLU A 541 -1.19 8.79 22.25
N ALA A 542 -1.68 9.98 22.65
CA ALA A 542 -2.55 10.77 21.78
C ALA A 542 -1.87 11.16 20.45
N TYR A 543 -0.57 11.47 20.46
CA TYR A 543 0.19 11.73 19.22
C TYR A 543 0.35 10.47 18.35
N ARG A 544 0.54 9.30 18.98
CA ARG A 544 0.57 8.01 18.25
C ARG A 544 -0.78 7.73 17.59
N TYR A 545 -1.89 7.97 18.28
CA TYR A 545 -3.23 7.81 17.72
C TYR A 545 -3.53 8.83 16.62
N ASP A 546 -3.08 10.07 16.72
CA ASP A 546 -3.23 11.08 15.67
C ASP A 546 -2.67 10.56 14.34
N LYS A 547 -1.41 10.11 14.34
CA LYS A 547 -0.75 9.63 13.12
C LYS A 547 -1.36 8.35 12.55
N ARG A 548 -1.77 7.43 13.42
CA ARG A 548 -2.45 6.21 12.98
C ARG A 548 -3.85 6.50 12.45
N CYS A 549 -4.58 7.43 13.05
CA CYS A 549 -5.89 7.86 12.57
C CYS A 549 -5.79 8.56 11.21
N GLU A 550 -4.86 9.51 11.05
CA GLU A 550 -4.57 10.20 9.78
C GLU A 550 -4.32 9.17 8.67
N CYS A 551 -3.39 8.24 8.89
CA CYS A 551 -3.06 7.19 7.93
C CYS A 551 -4.25 6.25 7.63
N PHE A 552 -5.04 5.89 8.65
CA PHE A 552 -6.19 5.01 8.46
C PHE A 552 -7.26 5.66 7.58
N LEU A 553 -7.55 6.94 7.81
CA LEU A 553 -8.51 7.69 6.99
C LEU A 553 -8.01 7.86 5.55
N GLU A 554 -6.73 8.17 5.36
CA GLU A 554 -6.11 8.27 4.04
C GLU A 554 -6.22 6.96 3.25
N GLN A 555 -5.92 5.82 3.89
CA GLN A 555 -6.04 4.50 3.28
C GLN A 555 -7.50 4.16 2.92
N CYS A 556 -8.47 4.44 3.80
CA CYS A 556 -9.88 4.24 3.50
C CYS A 556 -10.35 5.09 2.31
N THR A 557 -9.95 6.36 2.27
CA THR A 557 -10.27 7.28 1.17
C THR A 557 -9.64 6.84 -0.14
N SER A 558 -8.36 6.45 -0.12
CA SER A 558 -7.66 5.90 -1.29
C SER A 558 -8.36 4.64 -1.80
N LEU A 559 -8.70 3.71 -0.92
CA LEU A 559 -9.38 2.46 -1.29
C LEU A 559 -10.71 2.70 -2.02
N VAL A 560 -11.50 3.70 -1.61
CA VAL A 560 -12.78 4.02 -2.27
C VAL A 560 -12.61 4.82 -3.56
N ARG A 561 -11.60 5.71 -3.60
CA ARG A 561 -11.39 6.65 -4.73
C ARG A 561 -10.43 6.11 -5.81
N GLY A 562 -9.74 5.00 -5.57
CA GLY A 562 -8.85 4.32 -6.51
C GLY A 562 -7.39 4.64 -6.30
#